data_AF-A0A1Q5QTP5-F1
#
_entry.id   AF-A0A1Q5QTP5-F1
#
_cell.length_a   1.000
_cell.length_b   1.000
_cell.length_c   1.000
_cell.angle_alpha   90.00
_cell.angle_beta   90.00
_cell.angle_gamma   90.00
#
_symmetry.space_group_name_H-M   'P 1'
#
loop_
_entity.id
_entity.type
_entity.pdbx_description
1 polymer ?
#
loop_
_entity_poly.entity_id
_entity_poly.type
_entity_poly.pdbx_seq_one_letter_code
_entity_poly.pdbx_strand_id
1 'polypeptide(L)'
;FTLTVNTATGDVTLTQDRAVHEPTASSPDTGEGISLTGGLVALTATVTDKDGDSAAQNLDLSSHVTFHDDGPSISLSGNVNSLNTFEAYLSASTNAGINGSTPDAVPTQGHALDKENFAGAFTVVTGADGATTAYALSIANNGIATNLIDSASGLGVVLDQTGNTISGYVTGHENDAAWLVFTLTVNTVTGDVTLTQDRAVHEPTASSPDTGEGISLTGGLVTLTATVTDKDGDSASQKLDLSSHVTFHDDGPSISLSGNVNSLNTFEAYLSASTNAGINGSTPDAVPTQGH
;
A
#
# COMPACT_ATOMS: atom_id res chain seq x y z
N PHE A 1 7.10 -31.59 27.40
CA PHE A 1 7.60 -31.09 28.69
C PHE A 1 8.01 -32.27 29.53
N THR A 2 8.98 -32.08 30.42
CA THR A 2 9.50 -33.08 31.32
C THR A 2 9.47 -32.55 32.74
N LEU A 3 9.03 -33.36 33.69
CA LEU A 3 9.14 -33.10 35.12
C LEU A 3 10.18 -34.04 35.70
N THR A 4 11.16 -33.49 36.41
CA THR A 4 12.19 -34.27 37.11
C THR A 4 12.25 -33.86 38.57
N VAL A 5 12.59 -34.81 39.45
CA VAL A 5 12.75 -34.55 40.88
C VAL A 5 14.16 -34.89 41.32
N ASN A 6 14.79 -33.99 42.07
CA ASN A 6 16.00 -34.30 42.80
C ASN A 6 15.64 -35.11 44.04
N THR A 7 15.94 -36.40 44.04
CA THR A 7 15.59 -37.32 45.13
C THR A 7 16.24 -37.00 46.49
N ALA A 8 17.30 -36.18 46.52
CA ALA A 8 17.96 -35.79 47.77
C ALA A 8 17.35 -34.53 48.41
N THR A 9 16.81 -33.61 47.60
CA THR A 9 16.29 -32.31 48.08
C THR A 9 14.77 -32.18 47.96
N GLY A 10 14.15 -32.96 47.07
CA GLY A 10 12.74 -32.83 46.70
C GLY A 10 12.48 -31.74 45.66
N ASP A 11 13.51 -31.06 45.15
CA ASP A 11 13.34 -30.01 44.14
C ASP A 11 12.78 -30.61 42.85
N VAL A 12 11.70 -30.01 42.34
CA VAL A 12 11.07 -30.40 41.08
C VAL A 12 11.43 -29.38 40.01
N THR A 13 11.91 -29.87 38.87
CA THR A 13 12.21 -29.05 37.69
C THR A 13 11.22 -29.38 36.58
N LEU A 14 10.57 -28.34 36.05
CA LEU A 14 9.78 -28.39 34.82
C LEU A 14 10.62 -27.87 33.66
N THR A 15 10.75 -28.67 32.61
CA THR A 15 11.36 -28.27 31.34
C THR A 15 10.30 -28.37 30.24
N GLN A 16 10.07 -27.28 29.50
CA GLN A 16 9.21 -27.29 28.32
C GLN A 16 10.06 -27.49 27.06
N ASP A 17 9.82 -28.60 26.35
CA ASP A 17 10.61 -28.97 25.16
C ASP A 17 9.99 -28.49 23.84
N ARG A 18 8.69 -28.20 23.86
CA ARG A 18 7.89 -27.77 22.70
C ARG A 18 6.82 -26.78 23.15
N ALA A 19 6.43 -25.88 22.26
CA ALA A 19 5.27 -25.02 22.44
C ALA A 19 4.03 -25.85 22.78
N VAL A 20 3.18 -25.29 23.62
CA VAL A 20 1.92 -25.88 24.07
C VAL A 20 0.89 -24.81 23.88
N HIS A 21 -0.17 -25.13 23.14
CA HIS A 21 -1.24 -24.19 22.93
C HIS A 21 -2.28 -24.27 24.04
N GLU A 22 -2.95 -23.18 24.31
CA GLU A 22 -4.15 -23.18 25.13
C GLU A 22 -5.41 -23.53 24.31
N PRO A 23 -6.54 -23.88 24.94
CA PRO A 23 -7.72 -24.33 24.21
C PRO A 23 -8.55 -23.18 23.60
N THR A 24 -8.20 -21.93 23.88
CA THR A 24 -8.95 -20.74 23.46
C THR A 24 -8.05 -19.75 22.78
N ALA A 25 -8.35 -19.42 21.52
CA ALA A 25 -7.69 -18.31 20.85
C ALA A 25 -8.12 -16.95 21.44
N SER A 26 -7.18 -16.03 21.52
CA SER A 26 -7.28 -14.70 22.11
C SER A 26 -6.79 -13.61 21.12
N SER A 27 -7.25 -12.37 21.32
CA SER A 27 -6.84 -11.24 20.48
C SER A 27 -7.08 -9.89 21.19
N PRO A 28 -6.01 -9.15 21.55
CA PRO A 28 -4.63 -9.61 21.62
C PRO A 28 -4.47 -10.73 22.66
N ASP A 29 -3.38 -11.48 22.56
CA ASP A 29 -2.95 -12.42 23.60
C ASP A 29 -2.75 -11.72 24.96
N THR A 30 -3.23 -12.36 26.03
CA THR A 30 -3.08 -11.86 27.40
C THR A 30 -2.19 -12.74 28.29
N GLY A 31 -1.54 -13.75 27.70
CA GLY A 31 -0.60 -14.65 28.37
C GLY A 31 -1.30 -15.60 29.32
N GLU A 32 -2.51 -16.02 28.97
CA GLU A 32 -3.28 -17.01 29.71
C GLU A 32 -2.52 -18.34 29.84
N GLY A 33 -2.86 -19.11 30.88
CA GLY A 33 -2.13 -20.32 31.22
C GLY A 33 -3.04 -21.50 31.50
N ILE A 34 -2.68 -22.67 30.97
CA ILE A 34 -3.36 -23.94 31.22
C ILE A 34 -2.59 -24.78 32.24
N SER A 35 -3.28 -25.16 33.32
CA SER A 35 -2.71 -26.06 34.33
C SER A 35 -3.12 -27.50 34.07
N LEU A 36 -2.29 -28.46 34.50
CA LEU A 36 -2.66 -29.87 34.42
C LEU A 36 -3.89 -30.16 35.31
N THR A 37 -4.81 -30.99 34.79
CA THR A 37 -5.95 -31.50 35.56
C THR A 37 -5.46 -32.20 36.83
N GLY A 38 -6.15 -31.99 37.96
CA GLY A 38 -5.81 -32.61 39.24
C GLY A 38 -5.61 -34.14 39.18
N GLY A 39 -4.64 -34.64 39.95
CA GLY A 39 -4.34 -36.06 40.08
C GLY A 39 -3.48 -36.68 38.97
N LEU A 40 -2.94 -35.89 38.04
CA LEU A 40 -2.09 -36.39 36.95
C LEU A 40 -0.62 -36.57 37.37
N VAL A 41 -0.11 -35.72 38.26
CA VAL A 41 1.29 -35.73 38.71
C VAL A 41 1.34 -35.78 40.22
N ALA A 42 1.93 -36.84 40.79
CA ALA A 42 2.15 -36.96 42.23
C ALA A 42 3.65 -36.99 42.55
N LEU A 43 4.06 -36.18 43.52
CA LEU A 43 5.36 -36.30 44.19
C LEU A 43 5.20 -37.18 45.43
N THR A 44 5.86 -38.34 45.43
CA THR A 44 5.86 -39.25 46.58
C THR A 44 7.11 -39.04 47.42
N ALA A 45 6.93 -38.68 48.69
CA ALA A 45 7.99 -38.68 49.69
C ALA A 45 7.88 -39.95 50.53
N THR A 46 8.97 -40.71 50.64
CA THR A 46 9.05 -41.94 51.44
C THR A 46 10.10 -41.77 52.52
N VAL A 47 9.75 -42.10 53.76
CA VAL A 47 10.68 -42.21 54.88
C VAL A 47 10.79 -43.68 55.24
N THR A 48 12.01 -44.18 55.36
CA THR A 48 12.32 -45.52 55.85
C THR A 48 13.20 -45.37 57.08
N ASP A 49 12.87 -46.04 58.18
CA ASP A 49 13.68 -46.01 59.38
C ASP A 49 14.84 -47.03 59.32
N LYS A 50 15.50 -47.30 60.44
CA LYS A 50 16.69 -48.18 60.47
C LYS A 50 16.37 -49.66 60.46
N ASP A 51 15.17 -50.08 60.90
CA ASP A 51 14.80 -51.49 60.91
C ASP A 51 14.04 -51.90 59.65
N GLY A 52 13.68 -50.92 58.81
CA GLY A 52 13.17 -51.11 57.46
C GLY A 52 11.70 -50.71 57.30
N ASP A 53 11.04 -50.29 58.38
CA ASP A 53 9.69 -49.76 58.32
C ASP A 53 9.65 -48.49 57.47
N SER A 54 8.64 -48.39 56.61
CA SER A 54 8.50 -47.27 55.66
C SER A 54 7.12 -46.65 55.70
N ALA A 55 7.05 -45.33 55.57
CA ALA A 55 5.83 -44.56 55.37
C ALA A 55 5.99 -43.63 54.16
N ALA A 56 4.92 -43.44 53.40
CA ALA A 56 4.92 -42.57 52.22
C ALA A 56 3.72 -41.61 52.23
N GLN A 57 3.92 -40.43 51.64
CA GLN A 57 2.87 -39.44 51.40
C GLN A 57 3.00 -38.88 49.98
N ASN A 58 1.86 -38.58 49.37
CA ASN A 58 1.77 -38.04 48.02
C ASN A 58 1.32 -36.57 48.06
N LEU A 59 1.99 -35.73 47.29
CA LEU A 59 1.57 -34.37 46.98
C LEU A 59 1.17 -34.30 45.51
N ASP A 60 -0.06 -33.87 45.23
CA ASP A 60 -0.49 -33.59 43.86
C ASP A 60 0.15 -32.28 43.36
N LEU A 61 0.96 -32.38 42.31
CA LEU A 61 1.62 -31.26 41.66
C LEU A 61 0.85 -30.74 40.45
N SER A 62 -0.26 -31.36 40.05
CA SER A 62 -0.91 -31.08 38.76
C SER A 62 -1.33 -29.61 38.64
N SER A 63 -1.99 -29.06 39.66
CA SER A 63 -2.38 -27.64 39.69
C SER A 63 -1.21 -26.67 39.88
N HIS A 64 0.01 -27.16 40.08
CA HIS A 64 1.23 -26.38 40.22
C HIS A 64 2.09 -26.42 38.95
N VAL A 65 1.63 -27.13 37.91
CA VAL A 65 2.24 -27.15 36.60
C VAL A 65 1.32 -26.41 35.64
N THR A 66 1.73 -25.20 35.27
CA THR A 66 1.00 -24.32 34.35
C THR A 66 1.89 -24.04 33.13
N PHE A 67 1.31 -24.16 31.95
CA PHE A 67 1.92 -23.72 30.68
C PHE A 67 1.24 -22.44 30.26
N HIS A 68 2.05 -21.42 29.98
CA HIS A 68 1.59 -20.21 29.33
C HIS A 68 1.88 -20.32 27.85
N ASP A 69 0.90 -19.95 27.06
CA ASP A 69 1.05 -19.79 25.62
C ASP A 69 1.45 -18.34 25.32
N ASP A 70 2.20 -18.12 24.25
CA ASP A 70 2.58 -16.78 23.81
C ASP A 70 2.02 -16.51 22.41
N GLY A 71 1.07 -15.59 22.33
CA GLY A 71 0.46 -15.22 21.06
C GLY A 71 1.30 -14.25 20.23
N PRO A 72 0.88 -13.97 19.00
CA PRO A 72 1.63 -13.12 18.10
C PRO A 72 1.45 -11.64 18.47
N SER A 73 2.41 -10.80 18.09
CA SER A 73 2.29 -9.34 18.20
C SER A 73 2.75 -8.64 16.92
N ILE A 74 2.22 -7.45 16.67
CA ILE A 74 2.51 -6.68 15.47
C ILE A 74 2.56 -5.19 15.79
N SER A 75 3.52 -4.48 15.19
CA SER A 75 3.70 -3.03 15.31
C SER A 75 4.19 -2.41 14.01
N LEU A 76 4.17 -1.08 13.88
CA LEU A 76 4.74 -0.40 12.71
C LEU A 76 6.26 -0.31 12.83
N SER A 77 6.97 -0.59 11.74
CA SER A 77 8.43 -0.48 11.67
C SER A 77 8.91 0.96 11.46
N GLY A 78 8.05 1.84 10.94
CA GLY A 78 8.36 3.23 10.59
C GLY A 78 8.97 3.40 9.18
N ASN A 79 9.22 2.31 8.45
CA ASN A 79 9.64 2.38 7.04
C ASN A 79 8.45 2.04 6.14
N VAL A 80 8.03 2.99 5.30
CA VAL A 80 6.83 2.83 4.45
C VAL A 80 7.21 3.23 3.03
N ASN A 81 6.94 2.32 2.09
CA ASN A 81 7.13 2.57 0.66
C ASN A 81 6.06 3.54 0.13
N SER A 82 6.26 4.08 -1.06
CA SER A 82 5.29 4.96 -1.72
C SER A 82 5.02 4.49 -3.14
N LEU A 83 3.76 4.55 -3.54
CA LEU A 83 3.27 4.25 -4.89
C LEU A 83 3.16 5.54 -5.69
N ASN A 84 3.65 5.54 -6.92
CA ASN A 84 3.70 6.71 -7.79
C ASN A 84 3.28 6.35 -9.22
N THR A 85 2.28 7.00 -9.76
CA THR A 85 1.93 6.89 -11.19
C THR A 85 2.15 8.20 -11.92
N PHE A 86 2.33 8.10 -13.23
CA PHE A 86 2.63 9.24 -14.11
C PHE A 86 1.65 9.26 -15.28
N GLU A 87 0.93 10.37 -15.44
CA GLU A 87 -0.07 10.54 -16.50
C GLU A 87 0.52 10.42 -17.92
N ALA A 88 1.78 10.82 -18.11
CA ALA A 88 2.49 10.73 -19.39
C ALA A 88 2.44 9.34 -20.05
N TYR A 89 2.21 8.29 -19.25
CA TYR A 89 2.18 6.89 -19.69
C TYR A 89 0.76 6.35 -19.92
N LEU A 90 -0.27 7.16 -19.72
CA LEU A 90 -1.65 6.80 -20.02
C LEU A 90 -1.87 6.64 -21.52
N SER A 91 -2.83 5.80 -21.86
CA SER A 91 -3.22 5.52 -23.24
C SER A 91 -4.66 5.99 -23.48
N ALA A 92 -4.97 6.32 -24.73
CA ALA A 92 -6.32 6.68 -25.13
C ALA A 92 -7.38 5.61 -24.80
N SER A 93 -6.98 4.34 -24.65
CA SER A 93 -7.91 3.26 -24.29
C SER A 93 -8.42 3.34 -22.85
N THR A 94 -7.66 3.93 -21.93
CA THR A 94 -8.04 4.05 -20.51
C THR A 94 -8.37 5.49 -20.14
N ASN A 95 -7.70 6.47 -20.78
CA ASN A 95 -7.81 7.88 -20.44
C ASN A 95 -8.79 8.63 -21.35
N ALA A 96 -10.04 8.18 -21.39
CA ALA A 96 -11.15 8.87 -22.08
C ALA A 96 -10.89 9.22 -23.57
N GLY A 97 -10.10 8.42 -24.29
CA GLY A 97 -9.75 8.67 -25.69
C GLY A 97 -8.54 9.60 -25.90
N ILE A 98 -7.84 9.99 -24.83
CA ILE A 98 -6.70 10.90 -24.87
C ILE A 98 -5.43 10.13 -24.47
N ASN A 99 -4.40 10.12 -25.32
CA ASN A 99 -3.10 9.60 -24.90
C ASN A 99 -2.46 10.55 -23.89
N GLY A 100 -1.67 10.02 -22.96
CA GLY A 100 -0.77 10.82 -22.13
C GLY A 100 0.24 11.61 -22.98
N SER A 101 0.97 12.50 -22.32
CA SER A 101 1.91 13.39 -22.99
C SER A 101 3.30 12.75 -23.19
N THR A 102 4.19 13.43 -23.92
CA THR A 102 5.62 13.11 -23.86
C THR A 102 6.20 13.73 -22.59
N PRO A 103 6.79 12.95 -21.65
CA PRO A 103 7.27 13.50 -20.40
C PRO A 103 8.24 14.68 -20.61
N ASP A 104 8.00 15.82 -19.93
CA ASP A 104 8.82 17.04 -20.05
C ASP A 104 10.26 16.82 -19.53
N ALA A 105 10.43 15.82 -18.65
CA ALA A 105 11.68 15.17 -18.33
C ALA A 105 11.45 13.66 -18.30
N VAL A 106 12.30 12.85 -18.93
CA VAL A 106 12.20 11.38 -18.88
C VAL A 106 12.26 10.93 -17.40
N PRO A 107 11.15 10.50 -16.79
CA PRO A 107 11.22 9.85 -15.50
C PRO A 107 11.87 8.50 -15.77
N THR A 108 12.97 8.19 -15.10
CA THR A 108 13.64 6.89 -15.23
C THR A 108 12.79 5.72 -14.71
N GLN A 109 11.60 5.98 -14.15
CA GLN A 109 10.69 4.99 -13.56
C GLN A 109 9.19 5.23 -13.89
N GLY A 110 8.87 5.92 -14.97
CA GLY A 110 7.49 6.31 -15.24
C GLY A 110 6.62 5.17 -15.79
N HIS A 111 5.51 4.88 -15.11
CA HIS A 111 4.48 3.93 -15.52
C HIS A 111 3.09 4.42 -15.03
N ALA A 112 2.02 4.01 -15.70
CA ALA A 112 0.64 4.17 -15.21
C ALA A 112 0.28 3.13 -14.13
N LEU A 113 1.24 2.27 -13.76
CA LEU A 113 1.09 1.24 -12.74
C LEU A 113 2.34 1.21 -11.88
N ASP A 114 2.16 1.20 -10.58
CA ASP A 114 3.24 1.02 -9.60
C ASP A 114 2.88 -0.08 -8.61
N LYS A 115 3.88 -0.82 -8.17
CA LYS A 115 3.71 -1.96 -7.26
C LYS A 115 4.83 -1.98 -6.24
N GLU A 116 4.45 -1.86 -4.98
CA GLU A 116 5.37 -1.84 -3.85
C GLU A 116 4.97 -2.85 -2.78
N ASN A 117 5.97 -3.39 -2.07
CA ASN A 117 5.74 -4.33 -0.98
C ASN A 117 5.61 -3.58 0.35
N PHE A 118 4.47 -3.69 1.02
CA PHE A 118 4.23 -3.02 2.31
C PHE A 118 4.40 -3.94 3.53
N ALA A 119 4.78 -5.20 3.35
CA ALA A 119 5.01 -6.10 4.48
C ALA A 119 6.13 -5.57 5.40
N GLY A 120 7.15 -4.92 4.83
CA GLY A 120 8.24 -4.30 5.59
C GLY A 120 7.82 -3.11 6.48
N ALA A 121 6.60 -2.59 6.32
CA ALA A 121 6.05 -1.56 7.19
C ALA A 121 5.63 -2.10 8.57
N PHE A 122 5.59 -3.42 8.73
CA PHE A 122 5.18 -4.09 9.96
C PHE A 122 6.31 -4.92 10.56
N THR A 123 6.48 -4.81 11.87
CA THR A 123 7.32 -5.71 12.67
C THR A 123 6.41 -6.75 13.30
N VAL A 124 6.56 -8.02 12.91
CA VAL A 124 5.73 -9.14 13.35
C VAL A 124 6.53 -10.08 14.26
N VAL A 125 5.94 -10.45 15.38
CA VAL A 125 6.38 -11.55 16.26
C VAL A 125 5.31 -12.64 16.17
N THR A 126 5.73 -13.87 15.90
CA THR A 126 4.84 -14.95 15.45
C THR A 126 4.39 -15.92 16.55
N GLY A 127 4.72 -15.67 17.81
CA GLY A 127 4.60 -16.68 18.89
C GLY A 127 5.60 -17.84 18.73
N ALA A 128 5.65 -18.74 19.70
CA ALA A 128 6.60 -19.87 19.72
C ALA A 128 6.27 -21.00 18.74
N ASP A 129 5.03 -21.11 18.27
CA ASP A 129 4.60 -22.15 17.33
C ASP A 129 4.58 -21.70 15.85
N GLY A 130 4.69 -20.38 15.61
CA GLY A 130 4.84 -19.74 14.31
C GLY A 130 3.51 -19.33 13.67
N ALA A 131 3.54 -18.27 12.85
CA ALA A 131 2.32 -17.61 12.39
C ALA A 131 2.29 -17.32 10.88
N THR A 132 1.10 -16.91 10.41
CA THR A 132 0.86 -16.35 9.09
C THR A 132 0.43 -14.89 9.22
N THR A 133 0.72 -14.07 8.21
CA THR A 133 0.28 -12.67 8.16
C THR A 133 -0.60 -12.47 6.93
N ALA A 134 -1.76 -11.85 7.14
CA ALA A 134 -2.69 -11.48 6.09
C ALA A 134 -2.83 -9.96 5.99
N TYR A 135 -3.07 -9.47 4.76
CA TYR A 135 -3.19 -8.05 4.45
C TYR A 135 -4.55 -7.73 3.83
N ALA A 136 -5.14 -6.60 4.22
CA ALA A 136 -6.39 -6.10 3.67
C ALA A 136 -6.38 -4.58 3.55
N LEU A 137 -6.94 -4.07 2.45
CA LEU A 137 -7.20 -2.65 2.26
C LEU A 137 -8.60 -2.30 2.76
N SER A 138 -8.77 -1.11 3.32
CA SER A 138 -10.07 -0.58 3.70
C SER A 138 -10.18 0.94 3.53
N ILE A 139 -11.37 1.40 3.15
CA ILE A 139 -11.83 2.79 3.27
C ILE A 139 -12.92 2.87 4.33
N ALA A 140 -13.21 4.08 4.83
CA ALA A 140 -14.22 4.23 5.87
C ALA A 140 -15.66 3.92 5.38
N ASN A 141 -16.00 4.32 4.15
CA ASN A 141 -17.27 4.05 3.46
C ASN A 141 -17.08 4.27 1.94
N ASN A 142 -17.97 3.70 1.13
CA ASN A 142 -18.04 4.01 -0.30
C ASN A 142 -18.58 5.43 -0.54
N GLY A 143 -18.12 6.07 -1.62
CA GLY A 143 -18.47 7.43 -2.00
C GLY A 143 -17.68 8.52 -1.26
N ILE A 144 -16.59 8.19 -0.58
CA ILE A 144 -15.78 9.19 0.14
C ILE A 144 -14.97 10.01 -0.87
N ALA A 145 -15.10 11.34 -0.81
CA ALA A 145 -14.36 12.25 -1.66
C ALA A 145 -12.85 12.25 -1.36
N THR A 146 -12.06 12.31 -2.43
CA THR A 146 -10.61 12.57 -2.39
C THR A 146 -10.32 14.05 -2.67
N ASN A 147 -9.04 14.41 -2.70
CA ASN A 147 -8.55 15.70 -3.20
C ASN A 147 -8.17 15.68 -4.69
N LEU A 148 -8.43 14.58 -5.40
CA LEU A 148 -8.12 14.47 -6.84
C LEU A 148 -9.27 15.05 -7.68
N ILE A 149 -8.91 15.61 -8.83
CA ILE A 149 -9.82 16.08 -9.86
C ILE A 149 -9.47 15.35 -11.16
N ASP A 150 -10.46 14.73 -11.80
CA ASP A 150 -10.29 14.07 -13.10
C ASP A 150 -10.13 15.13 -14.20
N SER A 151 -9.01 15.10 -14.93
CA SER A 151 -8.65 16.15 -15.89
C SER A 151 -9.60 16.26 -17.07
N ALA A 152 -10.21 15.15 -17.50
CA ALA A 152 -11.10 15.15 -18.65
C ALA A 152 -12.50 15.73 -18.34
N SER A 153 -13.02 15.50 -17.14
CA SER A 153 -14.35 15.99 -16.73
C SER A 153 -14.33 17.26 -15.88
N GLY A 154 -13.21 17.54 -15.21
CA GLY A 154 -13.08 18.61 -14.21
C GLY A 154 -13.87 18.35 -12.92
N LEU A 155 -14.31 17.11 -12.69
CA LEU A 155 -15.07 16.69 -11.51
C LEU A 155 -14.15 15.98 -10.49
N GLY A 156 -14.54 16.01 -9.22
CA GLY A 156 -13.78 15.34 -8.16
C GLY A 156 -13.84 13.82 -8.25
N VAL A 157 -12.91 13.14 -7.57
CA VAL A 157 -12.84 11.67 -7.50
C VAL A 157 -13.28 11.17 -6.12
N VAL A 158 -14.11 10.13 -6.09
CA VAL A 158 -14.58 9.44 -4.87
C VAL A 158 -14.06 8.00 -4.82
N LEU A 159 -13.85 7.48 -3.60
CA LEU A 159 -13.44 6.10 -3.37
C LEU A 159 -14.65 5.18 -3.21
N ASP A 160 -14.62 4.04 -3.88
CA ASP A 160 -15.52 2.92 -3.67
C ASP A 160 -14.70 1.64 -3.46
N GLN A 161 -15.12 0.76 -2.57
CA GLN A 161 -14.43 -0.48 -2.29
C GLN A 161 -15.31 -1.70 -2.57
N THR A 162 -14.75 -2.66 -3.28
CA THR A 162 -15.30 -4.00 -3.48
C THR A 162 -14.25 -5.05 -3.14
N GLY A 163 -14.46 -5.79 -2.03
CA GLY A 163 -13.47 -6.73 -1.53
C GLY A 163 -12.18 -6.02 -1.12
N ASN A 164 -11.03 -6.46 -1.65
CA ASN A 164 -9.71 -5.87 -1.39
C ASN A 164 -9.25 -4.90 -2.48
N THR A 165 -10.18 -4.48 -3.35
CA THR A 165 -9.93 -3.47 -4.38
C THR A 165 -10.61 -2.18 -3.98
N ILE A 166 -9.84 -1.10 -3.92
CA ILE A 166 -10.35 0.27 -3.78
C ILE A 166 -10.24 0.90 -5.17
N SER A 167 -11.33 1.48 -5.64
CA SER A 167 -11.44 2.16 -6.92
C SER A 167 -11.72 3.64 -6.70
N GLY A 168 -11.00 4.50 -7.40
CA GLY A 168 -11.35 5.92 -7.54
C GLY A 168 -12.24 6.11 -8.76
N TYR A 169 -13.44 6.64 -8.58
CA TYR A 169 -14.36 6.99 -9.67
C TYR A 169 -14.58 8.50 -9.73
N VAL A 170 -14.85 9.02 -10.93
CA VAL A 170 -15.39 10.37 -11.05
C VAL A 170 -16.72 10.46 -10.28
N THR A 171 -16.88 11.51 -9.48
CA THR A 171 -18.03 11.71 -8.58
C THR A 171 -19.36 11.58 -9.35
N GLY A 172 -20.27 10.73 -8.85
CA GLY A 172 -21.57 10.47 -9.47
C GLY A 172 -21.57 9.40 -10.57
N HIS A 173 -20.42 8.76 -10.81
CA HIS A 173 -20.23 7.69 -11.79
C HIS A 173 -19.58 6.43 -11.17
N GLU A 174 -19.84 6.19 -9.89
CA GLU A 174 -19.31 5.04 -9.16
C GLU A 174 -19.72 3.72 -9.83
N ASN A 175 -18.80 2.77 -9.91
CA ASN A 175 -18.97 1.46 -10.55
C ASN A 175 -19.14 1.48 -12.09
N ASP A 176 -18.87 2.60 -12.76
CA ASP A 176 -18.78 2.68 -14.22
C ASP A 176 -17.32 2.66 -14.67
N ALA A 177 -16.92 1.62 -15.41
CA ALA A 177 -15.56 1.44 -15.90
C ALA A 177 -15.09 2.59 -16.82
N ALA A 178 -16.00 3.29 -17.49
CA ALA A 178 -15.65 4.45 -18.31
C ALA A 178 -15.18 5.66 -17.47
N TRP A 179 -15.50 5.67 -16.18
CA TRP A 179 -15.22 6.74 -15.22
C TRP A 179 -14.29 6.31 -14.09
N LEU A 180 -13.66 5.15 -14.24
CA LEU A 180 -12.62 4.67 -13.32
C LEU A 180 -11.35 5.51 -13.51
N VAL A 181 -10.87 6.12 -12.44
CA VAL A 181 -9.68 6.97 -12.43
C VAL A 181 -8.45 6.20 -12.00
N PHE A 182 -8.56 5.40 -10.95
CA PHE A 182 -7.47 4.55 -10.47
C PHE A 182 -7.98 3.36 -9.67
N THR A 183 -7.12 2.37 -9.45
CA THR A 183 -7.34 1.26 -8.52
C THR A 183 -6.17 1.05 -7.59
N LEU A 184 -6.46 0.65 -6.35
CA LEU A 184 -5.52 0.10 -5.37
C LEU A 184 -5.94 -1.33 -5.05
N THR A 185 -5.02 -2.26 -5.19
CA THR A 185 -5.23 -3.67 -4.84
C THR A 185 -4.11 -4.17 -3.95
N VAL A 186 -4.41 -5.11 -3.04
CA VAL A 186 -3.40 -5.75 -2.19
C VAL A 186 -3.39 -7.26 -2.40
N ASN A 187 -2.19 -7.83 -2.54
CA ASN A 187 -1.99 -9.26 -2.37
C ASN A 187 -2.07 -9.60 -0.88
N THR A 188 -3.09 -10.36 -0.51
CA THR A 188 -3.41 -10.65 0.90
C THR A 188 -2.36 -11.48 1.62
N VAL A 189 -1.41 -12.08 0.91
CA VAL A 189 -0.37 -12.94 1.47
C VAL A 189 0.99 -12.23 1.50
N THR A 190 1.35 -11.52 0.41
CA THR A 190 2.66 -10.89 0.30
C THR A 190 2.70 -9.46 0.83
N GLY A 191 1.55 -8.79 0.97
CA GLY A 191 1.49 -7.37 1.31
C GLY A 191 1.90 -6.46 0.14
N ASP A 192 2.01 -7.00 -1.07
CA ASP A 192 2.21 -6.16 -2.26
C ASP A 192 0.96 -5.35 -2.54
N VAL A 193 1.09 -4.02 -2.63
CA VAL A 193 0.03 -3.12 -3.05
C VAL A 193 0.34 -2.64 -4.45
N THR A 194 -0.65 -2.67 -5.34
CA THR A 194 -0.55 -2.18 -6.72
C THR A 194 -1.48 -0.99 -6.90
N LEU A 195 -0.92 0.14 -7.32
CA LEU A 195 -1.63 1.31 -7.83
C LEU A 195 -1.69 1.23 -9.35
N THR A 196 -2.86 1.37 -9.94
CA THR A 196 -3.03 1.55 -11.39
C THR A 196 -3.82 2.82 -11.63
N GLN A 197 -3.31 3.71 -12.46
CA GLN A 197 -4.00 4.91 -12.92
C GLN A 197 -4.57 4.62 -14.31
N ASP A 198 -5.86 4.88 -14.46
CA ASP A 198 -6.60 4.70 -15.71
C ASP A 198 -6.86 6.05 -16.39
N ARG A 199 -7.09 7.10 -15.59
CA ARG A 199 -7.39 8.45 -16.07
C ARG A 199 -6.50 9.50 -15.43
N ALA A 200 -6.27 10.53 -16.22
CA ALA A 200 -5.60 11.76 -15.88
C ALA A 200 -6.19 12.43 -14.63
N VAL A 201 -5.32 12.91 -13.74
CA VAL A 201 -5.73 13.75 -12.62
C VAL A 201 -4.80 14.94 -12.54
N HIS A 202 -5.34 16.09 -12.17
CA HIS A 202 -4.55 17.31 -12.04
C HIS A 202 -4.61 17.85 -10.62
N GLU A 203 -3.57 18.61 -10.26
CA GLU A 203 -3.57 19.38 -9.03
C GLU A 203 -4.35 20.71 -9.17
N PRO A 204 -4.73 21.36 -8.05
CA PRO A 204 -5.45 22.64 -8.09
C PRO A 204 -4.61 23.81 -8.60
N THR A 205 -3.29 23.69 -8.58
CA THR A 205 -2.34 24.72 -8.98
C THR A 205 -1.77 24.43 -10.36
N ALA A 206 -1.51 25.48 -11.14
CA ALA A 206 -0.83 25.36 -12.42
C ALA A 206 0.58 25.96 -12.28
N SER A 207 1.60 25.23 -12.74
CA SER A 207 3.00 25.69 -12.77
C SER A 207 3.47 25.95 -14.22
N SER A 208 4.46 26.85 -14.35
CA SER A 208 5.13 27.14 -15.63
C SER A 208 6.55 27.65 -15.37
N PRO A 209 7.61 26.92 -15.77
CA PRO A 209 7.55 25.58 -16.35
C PRO A 209 6.92 24.58 -15.36
N ASP A 210 6.42 23.47 -15.90
CA ASP A 210 6.03 22.34 -15.07
C ASP A 210 7.22 21.89 -14.21
N THR A 211 6.98 21.56 -12.94
CA THR A 211 8.03 21.03 -12.06
C THR A 211 7.81 19.55 -11.73
N GLY A 212 6.82 18.89 -12.34
CA GLY A 212 6.49 17.47 -12.18
C GLY A 212 5.92 17.13 -10.80
N GLU A 213 5.22 18.09 -10.18
CA GLU A 213 4.62 17.94 -8.85
C GLU A 213 3.65 16.75 -8.80
N GLY A 214 3.73 15.97 -7.72
CA GLY A 214 2.78 14.90 -7.46
C GLY A 214 1.71 15.34 -6.47
N ILE A 215 0.46 14.90 -6.68
CA ILE A 215 -0.63 15.02 -5.72
C ILE A 215 -0.86 13.69 -5.00
N SER A 216 -0.75 13.67 -3.68
CA SER A 216 -1.07 12.49 -2.86
C SER A 216 -2.49 12.55 -2.31
N LEU A 217 -3.09 11.40 -1.99
CA LEU A 217 -4.39 11.36 -1.33
C LEU A 217 -4.31 12.01 0.07
N THR A 218 -5.38 12.72 0.44
CA THR A 218 -5.55 13.25 1.80
C THR A 218 -5.47 12.13 2.82
N GLY A 219 -4.77 12.36 3.94
CA GLY A 219 -4.63 11.39 5.04
C GLY A 219 -5.97 10.83 5.54
N GLY A 220 -5.95 9.55 5.92
CA GLY A 220 -7.08 8.85 6.54
C GLY A 220 -8.11 8.25 5.59
N LEU A 221 -7.84 8.24 4.28
CA LEU A 221 -8.76 7.72 3.26
C LEU A 221 -8.59 6.21 3.01
N VAL A 222 -7.34 5.74 2.93
CA VAL A 222 -7.00 4.35 2.62
C VAL A 222 -6.17 3.75 3.73
N THR A 223 -6.64 2.66 4.33
CA THR A 223 -5.93 1.93 5.40
C THR A 223 -5.49 0.55 4.91
N LEU A 224 -4.23 0.20 5.12
CA LEU A 224 -3.73 -1.17 5.06
C LEU A 224 -3.74 -1.77 6.46
N THR A 225 -4.43 -2.89 6.63
CA THR A 225 -4.41 -3.68 7.87
C THR A 225 -3.60 -4.94 7.64
N ALA A 226 -2.61 -5.16 8.51
CA ALA A 226 -1.91 -6.44 8.62
C ALA A 226 -2.40 -7.18 9.87
N THR A 227 -2.74 -8.46 9.72
CA THR A 227 -3.19 -9.34 10.80
C THR A 227 -2.29 -10.56 10.85
N VAL A 228 -1.63 -10.78 11.98
CA VAL A 228 -0.85 -12.00 12.25
C VAL A 228 -1.72 -12.97 13.04
N THR A 229 -1.71 -14.24 12.64
CA THR A 229 -2.41 -15.35 13.31
C THR A 229 -1.50 -16.56 13.38
N ASP A 230 -1.29 -17.09 14.57
CA ASP A 230 -0.51 -18.31 14.81
C ASP A 230 -1.34 -19.59 14.59
N LYS A 231 -0.86 -20.76 15.03
CA LYS A 231 -1.49 -22.04 14.62
C LYS A 231 -2.63 -22.49 15.52
N ASP A 232 -2.72 -22.01 16.74
CA ASP A 232 -3.85 -22.25 17.63
C ASP A 232 -4.94 -21.17 17.51
N GLY A 233 -4.58 -20.02 16.92
CA GLY A 233 -5.52 -19.03 16.40
C GLY A 233 -5.46 -17.69 17.12
N ASP A 234 -4.51 -17.48 18.02
CA ASP A 234 -4.25 -16.17 18.58
C ASP A 234 -3.91 -15.19 17.46
N SER A 235 -4.35 -13.95 17.61
CA SER A 235 -4.14 -12.95 16.57
C SER A 235 -3.89 -11.55 17.08
N ALA A 236 -3.08 -10.81 16.32
CA ALA A 236 -2.84 -9.39 16.53
C ALA A 236 -2.92 -8.66 15.19
N SER A 237 -3.37 -7.40 15.20
CA SER A 237 -3.51 -6.59 13.98
C SER A 237 -2.93 -5.20 14.17
N GLN A 238 -2.37 -4.65 13.09
CA GLN A 238 -1.90 -3.27 13.04
C GLN A 238 -2.34 -2.59 11.74
N LYS A 239 -2.61 -1.29 11.83
CA LYS A 239 -3.07 -0.46 10.71
C LYS A 239 -2.01 0.53 10.28
N LEU A 240 -1.93 0.77 8.97
CA LEU A 240 -1.12 1.78 8.31
C LEU A 240 -2.02 2.62 7.40
N ASP A 241 -1.96 3.95 7.53
CA ASP A 241 -2.58 4.86 6.56
C ASP A 241 -1.70 4.93 5.30
N LEU A 242 -2.26 4.52 4.15
CA LEU A 242 -1.57 4.56 2.86
C LEU A 242 -1.85 5.84 2.07
N SER A 243 -2.75 6.70 2.52
CA SER A 243 -3.26 7.79 1.68
C SER A 243 -2.15 8.72 1.22
N SER A 244 -1.28 9.16 2.13
CA SER A 244 -0.13 10.02 1.80
C SER A 244 1.01 9.29 1.08
N HIS A 245 0.89 7.98 0.89
CA HIS A 245 1.85 7.12 0.18
C HIS A 245 1.37 6.74 -1.22
N VAL A 246 0.25 7.30 -1.68
CA VAL A 246 -0.30 7.12 -3.02
C VAL A 246 -0.26 8.46 -3.72
N THR A 247 0.64 8.59 -4.70
CA THR A 247 0.91 9.86 -5.40
C THR A 247 0.67 9.72 -6.90
N PHE A 248 -0.01 10.72 -7.46
CA PHE A 248 -0.27 10.84 -8.89
C PHE A 248 0.52 12.04 -9.42
N HIS A 249 1.34 11.84 -10.45
CA HIS A 249 2.07 12.90 -11.11
C HIS A 249 1.34 13.32 -12.39
N ASP A 250 0.93 14.59 -12.39
CA ASP A 250 0.43 15.32 -13.55
C ASP A 250 1.63 15.87 -14.33
N ASP A 251 1.49 16.05 -15.65
CA ASP A 251 2.47 16.73 -16.47
C ASP A 251 1.91 18.02 -17.08
N GLY A 252 2.74 19.05 -17.11
CA GLY A 252 2.35 20.32 -17.71
C GLY A 252 2.52 20.34 -19.23
N PRO A 253 1.85 21.27 -19.92
CA PRO A 253 2.02 21.42 -21.35
C PRO A 253 3.44 21.91 -21.69
N SER A 254 4.09 21.25 -22.66
CA SER A 254 5.39 21.68 -23.19
C SER A 254 5.31 22.10 -24.66
N ILE A 255 6.15 23.06 -25.06
CA ILE A 255 6.31 23.48 -26.46
C ILE A 255 7.78 23.71 -26.77
N SER A 256 8.23 23.18 -27.91
CA SER A 256 9.61 23.35 -28.39
C SER A 256 9.61 23.76 -29.85
N LEU A 257 10.57 24.62 -30.23
CA LEU A 257 10.81 24.95 -31.64
C LEU A 257 11.38 23.71 -32.35
N SER A 258 10.78 23.33 -33.47
CA SER A 258 11.28 22.24 -34.32
C SER A 258 12.56 22.60 -35.08
N GLY A 259 13.06 23.83 -34.96
CA GLY A 259 14.25 24.35 -35.65
C GLY A 259 14.03 24.70 -37.12
N ASN A 260 12.90 24.32 -37.73
CA ASN A 260 12.54 24.69 -39.09
C ASN A 260 11.63 25.91 -39.09
N VAL A 261 12.22 27.09 -39.32
CA VAL A 261 11.49 28.35 -39.42
C VAL A 261 11.46 28.78 -40.89
N ASN A 262 10.26 28.84 -41.48
CA ASN A 262 10.10 29.45 -42.79
C ASN A 262 10.21 30.98 -42.67
N SER A 263 10.87 31.60 -43.64
CA SER A 263 10.94 33.06 -43.69
C SER A 263 9.66 33.64 -44.28
N LEU A 264 9.08 34.62 -43.60
CA LEU A 264 8.02 35.45 -44.17
C LEU A 264 8.66 36.51 -45.06
N ASN A 265 8.47 36.37 -46.38
CA ASN A 265 8.99 37.31 -47.37
C ASN A 265 7.83 38.05 -48.05
N THR A 266 7.95 39.36 -48.21
CA THR A 266 7.04 40.18 -49.03
C THR A 266 7.85 40.90 -50.08
N PHE A 267 7.22 41.22 -51.22
CA PHE A 267 7.87 41.94 -52.31
C PHE A 267 7.04 43.15 -52.70
N GLU A 268 7.67 44.33 -52.65
CA GLU A 268 7.05 45.60 -53.03
C GLU A 268 6.58 45.62 -54.50
N ALA A 269 7.16 44.77 -55.35
CA ALA A 269 6.76 44.58 -56.74
C ALA A 269 5.27 44.19 -56.92
N TYR A 270 4.62 43.66 -55.87
CA TYR A 270 3.21 43.29 -55.91
C TYR A 270 2.29 44.27 -55.16
N LEU A 271 2.79 45.43 -54.73
CA LEU A 271 1.94 46.50 -54.19
C LEU A 271 1.02 47.05 -55.28
N SER A 272 -0.22 47.37 -54.94
CA SER A 272 -1.13 48.07 -55.83
C SER A 272 -1.26 49.53 -55.42
N ALA A 273 -1.65 50.40 -56.35
CA ALA A 273 -1.93 51.79 -56.08
C ALA A 273 -3.03 51.99 -55.02
N SER A 274 -3.96 51.03 -54.88
CA SER A 274 -4.98 51.08 -53.84
C SER A 274 -4.45 50.84 -52.43
N THR A 275 -3.35 50.08 -52.29
CA THR A 275 -2.73 49.77 -50.99
C THR A 275 -1.43 50.54 -50.74
N ASN A 276 -0.90 51.25 -51.76
CA ASN A 276 0.35 51.99 -51.72
C ASN A 276 0.18 53.46 -52.16
N ALA A 277 -0.80 54.15 -51.55
CA ALA A 277 -1.00 55.59 -51.69
C ALA A 277 -1.02 56.12 -53.14
N GLY A 278 -1.62 55.38 -54.07
CA GLY A 278 -1.76 55.76 -55.48
C GLY A 278 -0.61 55.31 -56.39
N ILE A 279 0.41 54.61 -55.87
CA ILE A 279 1.58 54.17 -56.64
C ILE A 279 1.61 52.64 -56.74
N ASN A 280 1.62 52.06 -57.94
CA ASN A 280 1.81 50.62 -58.11
C ASN A 280 3.26 50.20 -57.79
N GLY A 281 3.44 48.95 -57.36
CA GLY A 281 4.75 48.30 -57.24
C GLY A 281 5.50 48.25 -58.57
N SER A 282 6.81 48.06 -58.49
CA SER A 282 7.67 47.89 -59.67
C SER A 282 7.39 46.56 -60.38
N THR A 283 7.70 46.47 -61.68
CA THR A 283 7.69 45.18 -62.38
C THR A 283 8.72 44.23 -61.74
N PRO A 284 8.35 42.98 -61.37
CA PRO A 284 9.32 42.03 -60.84
C PRO A 284 10.47 41.80 -61.83
N ASP A 285 11.71 41.84 -61.34
CA ASP A 285 12.84 41.30 -62.10
C ASP A 285 12.66 39.78 -62.28
N ALA A 286 13.27 39.19 -63.31
CA ALA A 286 13.09 37.78 -63.67
C ALA A 286 13.28 36.83 -62.45
N VAL A 287 12.14 36.38 -61.92
CA VAL A 287 11.85 35.46 -60.80
C VAL A 287 13.05 34.99 -59.95
N PRO A 288 13.18 35.47 -58.69
CA PRO A 288 13.83 34.69 -57.64
C PRO A 288 12.93 33.49 -57.35
N THR A 289 13.40 32.28 -57.65
CA THR A 289 12.66 31.05 -57.36
C THR A 289 12.65 30.81 -55.84
N GLN A 290 11.54 31.07 -55.17
CA GLN A 290 11.14 30.31 -53.99
C GLN A 290 9.63 30.04 -54.00
N GLY A 291 9.29 28.78 -53.71
CA GLY A 291 7.95 28.23 -53.77
C GLY A 291 7.03 28.82 -52.70
N HIS A 292 5.77 28.99 -53.10
CA HIS A 292 4.63 29.14 -52.21
C HIS A 292 4.31 27.83 -51.49
#